data_AF-A0A3M1YAA8-F1
#
_entry.id   AF-A0A3M1YAA8-F1
#
_cell.length_a   1.000
_cell.length_b   1.000
_cell.length_c   1.000
_cell.angle_alpha   90.00
_cell.angle_beta   90.00
_cell.angle_gamma   90.00
#
_symmetry.space_group_name_H-M   'P 1'
#
loop_
_entity.id
_entity.type
_entity.pdbx_description
1 polymer ?
#
loop_
_entity_poly.entity_id
_entity_poly.type
_entity_poly.pdbx_seq_one_letter_code
_entity_poly.pdbx_strand_id
1 'polypeptide(L)'
;MSDKRPHLVPKWIIICFFILGLFSALSFRAVIVVRKIEPSFVRPVWYCGALGYMLFFLYRTYIARKRKAAINQYQLVEKLQSNSSLSNEDREVLKYLLASLKKSPEEFNYFLIFLFSIVAILLDLII
;
A
#
# COMPACT_ATOMS: atom_id res chain seq x y z
N MET A 1 30.99 -11.16 5.44
CA MET A 1 29.94 -10.24 5.96
C MET A 1 28.82 -10.21 4.94
N SER A 2 27.63 -10.70 5.33
CA SER A 2 26.48 -10.88 4.41
C SER A 2 26.01 -9.52 3.86
N ASP A 3 25.84 -9.46 2.54
CA ASP A 3 25.41 -8.29 1.77
C ASP A 3 23.98 -7.87 2.17
N LYS A 4 23.85 -7.11 3.27
CA LYS A 4 22.57 -6.63 3.81
C LYS A 4 22.11 -5.33 3.13
N ARG A 5 22.26 -5.22 1.82
CA ARG A 5 21.73 -4.05 1.09
C ARG A 5 20.19 -4.16 1.02
N PRO A 6 19.45 -3.08 1.31
CA PRO A 6 18.02 -3.10 1.13
C PRO A 6 17.68 -3.17 -0.37
N HIS A 7 16.99 -4.24 -0.77
CA HIS A 7 16.54 -4.44 -2.15
C HIS A 7 15.05 -4.14 -2.29
N LEU A 8 14.68 -3.54 -3.43
CA LEU A 8 13.28 -3.34 -3.78
C LEU A 8 12.62 -4.70 -4.02
N VAL A 9 11.41 -4.85 -3.51
CA VAL A 9 10.57 -5.99 -3.88
C VAL A 9 10.30 -5.98 -5.39
N PRO A 10 10.21 -7.16 -6.03
CA PRO A 10 9.88 -7.26 -7.45
C PRO A 10 8.61 -6.50 -7.83
N LYS A 11 8.61 -5.89 -9.02
CA LYS A 11 7.48 -5.08 -9.52
C LYS A 11 6.15 -5.84 -9.51
N TRP A 12 6.17 -7.13 -9.85
CA TRP A 12 4.95 -7.95 -9.88
C TRP A 12 4.32 -8.08 -8.49
N ILE A 13 5.12 -8.18 -7.41
CA ILE A 13 4.59 -8.21 -6.03
C ILE A 13 3.88 -6.90 -5.70
N ILE A 14 4.47 -5.76 -6.08
CA ILE A 14 3.87 -4.43 -5.88
C ILE A 14 2.51 -4.35 -6.59
N ILE A 15 2.44 -4.83 -7.84
CA ILE A 15 1.21 -4.83 -8.64
C ILE A 15 0.16 -5.78 -8.04
N CYS A 16 0.54 -6.99 -7.61
CA CYS A 16 -0.38 -7.93 -6.98
C CYS A 16 -1.02 -7.34 -5.72
N PHE A 17 -0.21 -6.75 -4.82
CA PHE A 17 -0.76 -6.11 -3.62
C PHE A 17 -1.56 -4.85 -3.95
N PHE A 18 -1.18 -4.09 -4.99
CA PHE A 18 -1.97 -2.97 -5.47
C PHE A 18 -3.37 -3.42 -5.92
N ILE A 19 -3.46 -4.45 -6.77
CA ILE A 19 -4.72 -5.04 -7.24
C ILE A 19 -5.53 -5.60 -6.06
N LEU A 20 -4.87 -6.26 -5.11
CA LEU A 20 -5.54 -6.81 -3.92
C LEU A 20 -6.19 -5.70 -3.08
N GLY A 21 -5.46 -4.60 -2.84
CA GLY A 21 -6.00 -3.44 -2.13
C GLY A 21 -7.19 -2.81 -2.87
N LEU A 22 -7.08 -2.64 -4.19
CA LEU A 22 -8.17 -2.11 -5.00
C LEU A 22 -9.41 -3.02 -5.00
N PHE A 23 -9.21 -4.32 -5.21
CA PHE A 23 -10.29 -5.32 -5.19
C PHE A 23 -11.03 -5.33 -3.84
N SER A 24 -10.28 -5.28 -2.74
CA SER A 24 -10.87 -5.22 -1.41
C SER A 24 -11.63 -3.93 -1.16
N ALA A 25 -11.09 -2.79 -1.59
CA ALA A 25 -11.80 -1.53 -1.51
C ALA A 25 -13.13 -1.57 -2.26
N LEU A 26 -13.12 -2.06 -3.50
CA LEU A 26 -14.29 -2.22 -4.34
C LEU A 26 -15.32 -3.17 -3.71
N SER A 27 -14.87 -4.27 -3.10
CA SER A 27 -15.76 -5.21 -2.43
C SER A 27 -16.59 -4.55 -1.34
N PHE A 28 -15.98 -3.71 -0.49
CA PHE A 28 -16.72 -2.97 0.54
C PHE A 28 -17.72 -1.95 -0.03
N ARG A 29 -17.41 -1.35 -1.18
CA ARG A 29 -18.36 -0.46 -1.87
C ARG A 29 -19.51 -1.26 -2.48
N ALA A 30 -19.19 -2.42 -3.07
CA ALA A 30 -20.17 -3.32 -3.65
C ALA A 30 -21.15 -3.88 -2.62
N VAL A 31 -20.75 -4.05 -1.35
CA VAL A 31 -21.66 -4.48 -0.27
C VAL A 31 -22.93 -3.61 -0.19
N ILE A 32 -22.80 -2.30 -0.42
CA ILE A 32 -23.92 -1.35 -0.36
C ILE A 32 -24.99 -1.73 -1.40
N VAL A 33 -24.56 -1.96 -2.64
CA VAL A 33 -25.42 -2.33 -3.77
C VAL A 33 -25.91 -3.77 -3.66
N VAL A 34 -25.02 -4.71 -3.34
CA VAL A 34 -25.33 -6.15 -3.20
C VAL A 34 -26.37 -6.38 -2.12
N ARG A 35 -26.34 -5.60 -1.02
CA ARG A 35 -27.37 -5.67 0.03
C ARG A 35 -28.79 -5.43 -0.49
N LYS A 36 -28.95 -4.62 -1.54
CA LYS A 36 -30.26 -4.30 -2.13
C LYS A 36 -30.69 -5.30 -3.19
N ILE A 37 -29.74 -5.76 -4.02
CA ILE A 37 -30.02 -6.66 -5.15
C ILE A 37 -30.14 -8.12 -4.69
N GLU A 38 -29.14 -8.62 -3.94
CA GLU A 38 -29.07 -10.02 -3.53
C GLU A 38 -28.39 -10.12 -2.15
N PRO A 39 -29.15 -9.96 -1.05
CA PRO A 39 -28.62 -9.90 0.31
C PRO A 39 -27.79 -11.12 0.72
N SER A 40 -28.02 -12.28 0.11
CA SER A 40 -27.30 -13.52 0.41
C SER A 40 -25.79 -13.42 0.12
N PHE A 41 -25.37 -12.62 -0.86
CA PHE A 41 -23.96 -12.42 -1.22
C PHE A 41 -23.22 -11.38 -0.38
N VAL A 42 -23.91 -10.64 0.50
CA VAL A 42 -23.27 -9.61 1.35
C VAL A 42 -22.11 -10.18 2.15
N ARG A 43 -22.30 -11.34 2.79
CA ARG A 43 -21.26 -11.98 3.61
C ARG A 43 -20.05 -12.43 2.77
N PRO A 44 -20.21 -13.21 1.68
CA PRO A 44 -19.11 -13.53 0.78
C PRO A 44 -18.31 -12.30 0.30
N VAL A 45 -19.00 -11.26 -0.19
CA VAL A 45 -18.35 -10.04 -0.70
C VAL A 45 -17.60 -9.32 0.42
N TRP A 46 -18.20 -9.24 1.61
CA TRP A 46 -17.55 -8.65 2.77
C TRP A 46 -16.31 -9.42 3.20
N TYR A 47 -16.35 -10.76 3.24
CA TYR A 47 -15.19 -11.58 3.61
C TYR A 47 -14.05 -11.43 2.60
N CYS A 48 -14.35 -11.39 1.29
CA CYS A 48 -13.38 -11.10 0.25
C CYS A 48 -12.72 -9.72 0.44
N GLY A 49 -13.53 -8.70 0.74
CA GLY A 49 -13.06 -7.36 1.09
C GLY A 49 -12.13 -7.36 2.30
N ALA A 50 -12.58 -7.95 3.41
CA ALA A 50 -11.86 -7.99 4.67
C ALA A 50 -10.52 -8.73 4.56
N LEU A 51 -10.51 -9.94 4.00
CA LEU A 51 -9.30 -10.75 3.86
C LEU A 51 -8.26 -10.07 2.97
N GLY A 52 -8.67 -9.53 1.82
CA GLY A 52 -7.71 -8.85 0.96
C GLY A 52 -7.16 -7.56 1.59
N TYR A 53 -7.95 -6.82 2.36
CA TYR A 53 -7.44 -5.69 3.15
C TYR A 53 -6.47 -6.12 4.24
N MET A 54 -6.75 -7.21 4.97
CA MET A 54 -5.81 -7.72 5.98
C MET A 54 -4.43 -8.00 5.35
N LEU A 55 -4.40 -8.71 4.22
CA LEU A 55 -3.17 -9.02 3.50
C LEU A 55 -2.50 -7.76 2.92
N PHE A 56 -3.28 -6.85 2.31
CA PHE A 56 -2.79 -5.60 1.77
C PHE A 56 -2.12 -4.72 2.84
N PHE A 57 -2.80 -4.50 3.97
CA PHE A 57 -2.28 -3.68 5.06
C PHE A 57 -1.11 -4.35 5.79
N LEU A 58 -1.08 -5.68 5.88
CA LEU A 58 0.08 -6.41 6.39
C LEU A 58 1.32 -6.17 5.52
N TYR A 59 1.21 -6.33 4.21
CA TYR A 59 2.29 -6.05 3.28
C TYR A 59 2.74 -4.59 3.35
N ARG A 60 1.80 -3.65 3.35
CA ARG A 60 2.07 -2.21 3.44
C ARG A 60 2.82 -1.85 4.74
N THR A 61 2.40 -2.46 5.85
CA THR A 61 3.06 -2.30 7.16
C THR A 61 4.48 -2.87 7.14
N TYR A 62 4.67 -4.05 6.54
CA TYR A 62 5.97 -4.68 6.40
C TYR A 62 6.97 -3.81 5.61
N ILE A 63 6.55 -3.26 4.46
CA ILE A 63 7.42 -2.38 3.67
C ILE A 63 7.71 -1.08 4.42
N ALA A 64 6.72 -0.49 5.10
CA ALA A 64 6.93 0.72 5.90
C ALA A 64 7.94 0.48 7.04
N ARG A 65 7.85 -0.68 7.73
CA ARG A 65 8.82 -1.07 8.77
C ARG A 65 10.23 -1.25 8.20
N LYS A 66 10.37 -1.89 7.03
CA LYS A 66 11.68 -2.01 6.35
C LYS A 66 12.30 -0.65 6.05
N ARG A 67 11.53 0.31 5.55
CA ARG A 67 12.02 1.67 5.28
C ARG A 67 12.46 2.39 6.56
N LYS A 68 11.63 2.33 7.62
CA LYS A 68 11.97 2.92 8.92
C LYS A 68 13.23 2.29 9.53
N ALA A 69 13.36 0.97 9.46
CA ALA A 69 14.54 0.25 9.93
C ALA A 69 15.80 0.68 9.16
N ALA A 70 15.73 0.84 7.84
CA ALA A 70 16.86 1.32 7.04
C ALA A 70 17.25 2.76 7.38
N ILE A 71 16.27 3.66 7.61
CA ILE A 71 16.55 5.03 8.06
C ILE A 71 17.31 5.03 9.39
N ASN A 72 16.83 4.25 10.38
CA ASN A 72 17.42 4.19 11.71
C ASN A 72 18.79 3.51 11.71
N GLN A 73 18.95 2.40 10.98
CA GLN A 73 20.20 1.64 10.93
C GLN A 73 21.35 2.45 10.34
N TYR A 74 21.07 3.30 9.36
CA TYR A 74 22.08 4.14 8.70
C TYR A 74 22.15 5.56 9.26
N GLN A 75 21.32 5.89 10.26
CA GLN A 75 21.21 7.21 10.90
C GLN A 75 21.12 8.34 9.87
N LEU A 76 20.34 8.11 8.81
CA LEU A 76 20.36 8.97 7.63
C LEU A 76 19.83 10.37 7.93
N VAL A 77 18.85 10.48 8.83
CA VAL A 77 18.26 11.77 9.23
C VAL A 77 19.28 12.58 10.02
N GLU A 78 19.94 11.94 10.99
CA GLU A 78 20.94 12.57 11.85
C GLU A 78 22.13 13.08 11.01
N LYS A 79 22.66 12.24 10.11
CA LYS A 79 23.77 12.61 9.22
C LYS A 79 23.44 13.78 8.29
N LEU A 80 22.20 13.83 7.79
CA LEU A 80 21.73 14.95 6.96
C LEU A 80 21.57 16.24 7.77
N GLN A 81 21.08 16.14 9.02
CA GLN A 81 20.92 17.30 9.91
C GLN A 81 22.26 17.86 10.39
N SER A 82 23.27 17.01 10.62
CA SER A 82 24.60 17.43 11.06
C SER A 82 25.54 17.85 9.92
N ASN A 83 25.04 17.96 8.67
CA ASN A 83 25.85 18.20 7.47
C ASN A 83 27.05 17.23 7.34
N SER A 84 26.92 16.02 7.87
CA SER A 84 27.96 15.01 7.81
C SER A 84 28.06 14.42 6.40
N SER A 85 29.27 14.01 6.00
CA SER A 85 29.48 13.38 4.69
C SER A 85 28.77 12.03 4.62
N LEU A 86 27.91 11.85 3.60
CA LEU A 86 27.27 10.56 3.32
C LEU A 86 28.24 9.62 2.62
N SER A 87 28.39 8.41 3.15
CA SER A 87 29.17 7.35 2.51
C SER A 87 28.50 6.87 1.22
N ASN A 88 29.22 6.07 0.42
CA ASN A 88 28.65 5.46 -0.79
C ASN A 88 27.47 4.54 -0.43
N GLU A 89 27.55 3.81 0.68
CA GLU A 89 26.48 2.96 1.19
C GLU A 89 25.26 3.78 1.61
N ASP A 90 25.46 4.90 2.32
CA ASP A 90 24.38 5.80 2.72
C ASP A 90 23.61 6.33 1.50
N ARG A 91 24.34 6.70 0.44
CA ARG A 91 23.77 7.19 -0.82
C ARG A 91 22.93 6.14 -1.52
N GLU A 92 23.38 4.88 -1.55
CA GLU A 92 22.62 3.78 -2.14
C GLU A 92 21.35 3.45 -1.33
N VAL A 93 21.42 3.49 0.00
CA VAL A 93 20.23 3.30 0.85
C VAL A 93 19.24 4.45 0.68
N LEU A 94 19.72 5.70 0.62
CA LEU A 94 18.88 6.86 0.35
C LEU A 94 18.20 6.74 -1.02
N LYS A 95 18.93 6.34 -2.05
CA LYS A 95 18.39 6.06 -3.40
C LYS A 95 17.32 4.97 -3.35
N TYR A 96 17.54 3.88 -2.61
CA TYR A 96 16.54 2.84 -2.38
C TYR A 96 15.26 3.41 -1.74
N LEU A 97 15.41 4.20 -0.67
CA LEU A 97 14.28 4.79 0.06
C LEU A 97 13.46 5.70 -0.86
N LEU A 98 14.12 6.63 -1.57
CA LEU A 98 13.47 7.54 -2.50
C LEU A 98 12.79 6.80 -3.66
N ALA A 99 13.47 5.81 -4.26
CA ALA A 99 12.90 4.99 -5.32
C ALA A 99 11.69 4.18 -4.83
N SER A 100 11.72 3.68 -3.59
CA SER A 100 10.61 2.93 -2.99
C SER A 100 9.38 3.80 -2.73
N LEU A 101 9.57 5.08 -2.40
CA LEU A 101 8.48 6.05 -2.26
C LEU A 101 7.88 6.39 -3.61
N LYS A 102 8.72 6.75 -4.59
CA LYS A 102 8.29 7.13 -5.94
C LYS A 102 7.56 6.02 -6.70
N LYS A 103 7.93 4.76 -6.48
CA LYS A 103 7.31 3.60 -7.16
C LYS A 103 6.00 3.13 -6.52
N SER A 104 5.63 3.64 -5.34
CA SER A 104 4.42 3.21 -4.63
C SER A 104 3.17 3.71 -5.39
N PRO A 105 2.28 2.83 -5.90
CA PRO A 105 1.05 3.23 -6.60
C PRO A 105 -0.06 3.66 -5.62
N GLU A 106 0.34 4.27 -4.50
CA GLU A 106 -0.52 4.55 -3.37
C GLU A 106 -1.53 5.66 -3.66
N GLU A 107 -1.07 6.74 -4.31
CA GLU A 107 -1.93 7.84 -4.73
C GLU A 107 -3.08 7.35 -5.62
N PHE A 108 -2.77 6.42 -6.52
CA PHE A 108 -3.78 5.84 -7.41
C PHE A 108 -4.79 4.97 -6.64
N ASN A 109 -4.34 4.23 -5.62
CA ASN A 109 -5.24 3.52 -4.71
C ASN A 109 -6.20 4.48 -4.01
N TYR A 110 -5.70 5.59 -3.46
CA TYR A 110 -6.54 6.59 -2.79
C TYR A 110 -7.54 7.25 -3.74
N PHE A 111 -7.08 7.62 -4.92
CA PHE A 111 -7.93 8.21 -5.94
C PHE A 111 -9.06 7.27 -6.36
N LEU A 112 -8.76 6.00 -6.65
CA LEU A 112 -9.78 5.02 -7.03
C LEU A 112 -10.76 4.75 -5.88
N ILE A 113 -10.27 4.59 -4.65
CA ILE A 113 -11.13 4.40 -3.48
C ILE A 113 -12.12 5.57 -3.35
N PHE A 114 -11.63 6.79 -3.49
CA PHE A 114 -12.45 8.00 -3.45
C PHE A 114 -13.50 8.02 -4.57
N LEU A 115 -13.09 7.79 -5.82
CA LEU A 115 -13.97 7.77 -6.98
C LEU A 115 -15.07 6.70 -6.84
N PHE A 116 -14.68 5.46 -6.51
CA PHE A 116 -15.64 4.37 -6.36
C PHE A 116 -16.53 4.53 -5.13
N SER A 117 -16.07 5.23 -4.08
CA SER A 117 -16.93 5.63 -2.97
C SER A 117 -18.04 6.56 -3.42
N ILE A 118 -17.74 7.57 -4.24
CA ILE A 118 -18.76 8.46 -4.81
C ILE A 118 -19.76 7.65 -5.64
N VAL A 119 -19.26 6.80 -6.55
CA VAL A 119 -20.12 5.96 -7.40
C VAL A 119 -21.02 5.05 -6.56
N ALA A 120 -20.49 4.42 -5.51
CA ALA A 120 -21.27 3.54 -4.65
C ALA A 120 -22.39 4.27 -3.90
N ILE A 121 -22.12 5.49 -3.41
CA ILE A 121 -23.13 6.33 -2.77
C ILE A 121 -24.20 6.73 -3.77
N LEU A 122 -23.83 7.16 -4.98
CA LEU A 122 -24.80 7.52 -6.02
C LEU A 122 -25.68 6.34 -6.41
N LEU A 123 -25.10 5.15 -6.60
CA LEU A 123 -25.86 3.93 -6.86
C LEU A 123 -26.81 3.58 -5.71
N ASP A 124 -26.38 3.77 -4.46
CA ASP A 124 -27.23 3.55 -3.29
C ASP A 124 -28.38 4.55 -3.18
N LEU A 125 -28.25 5.77 -3.70
CA LEU A 125 -29.33 6.74 -3.68
C LEU A 125 -30.35 6.53 -4.81
N ILE A 126 -29.91 5.96 -5.94
CA ILE A 126 -30.74 5.76 -7.13
C ILE A 126 -31.50 4.42 -7.08
N ILE A 127 -30.87 3.37 -6.54
CA ILE A 127 -31.41 2.00 -6.43
C ILE A 127 -32.07 1.82 -5.07
#